data_AF-A0A7Z9SZV1-F1
#
_entry.id   AF-A0A7Z9SZV1-F1
#
_cell.length_a   1.000
_cell.length_b   1.000
_cell.length_c   1.000
_cell.angle_alpha   90.00
_cell.angle_beta   90.00
_cell.angle_gamma   90.00
#
_symmetry.space_group_name_H-M   'P 1'
#
loop_
_entity.id
_entity.type
_entity.pdbx_description
1 polymer ?
#
loop_
_entity_poly.entity_id
_entity_poly.type
_entity_poly.pdbx_seq_one_letter_code
_entity_poly.pdbx_strand_id
1 'polypeptide(L)' 'MTDLLETTFKEAARLPDVEQNIFARQMLEELVSERNWTQLFVKSENVLDRLADEVLAEFEQGKTLPLKIEQM' A
#
# COMPACT_ATOMS: atom_id res chain seq x y z
N MET A 1 -9.24 12.62 -17.97
CA MET A 1 -8.69 12.78 -16.61
C MET A 1 -9.89 12.78 -15.67
N THR A 2 -9.79 12.21 -14.47
CA THR A 2 -10.89 12.37 -13.50
C THR A 2 -10.90 13.81 -12.99
N ASP A 3 -12.06 14.32 -12.58
CA ASP A 3 -12.19 15.70 -12.08
C ASP A 3 -11.25 15.98 -10.91
N LEU A 4 -11.06 14.98 -10.04
CA LEU A 4 -10.13 15.07 -8.92
C LEU A 4 -8.68 15.22 -9.40
N LEU A 5 -8.22 14.35 -10.32
CA LEU A 5 -6.84 14.40 -10.83
C LEU A 5 -6.57 15.70 -11.59
N GLU A 6 -7.57 16.20 -12.33
CA GLU A 6 -7.48 17.50 -13.00
C GLU A 6 -7.33 18.65 -12.00
N THR A 7 -8.15 18.63 -10.95
CA THR A 7 -8.08 19.64 -9.88
C THR A 7 -6.73 19.59 -9.18
N THR A 8 -6.23 18.39 -8.85
CA THR A 8 -4.90 18.21 -8.24
C THR A 8 -3.79 18.82 -9.10
N PHE A 9 -3.77 18.57 -10.41
CA PHE A 9 -2.76 19.18 -11.27
C PHE A 9 -2.89 20.70 -11.38
N LYS A 10 -4.11 21.25 -11.40
CA LYS A 10 -4.34 22.70 -11.39
C LYS A 10 -3.80 23.34 -10.11
N GLU A 11 -4.01 22.72 -8.96
CA GLU A 11 -3.47 23.23 -7.69
C GLU A 11 -1.95 23.07 -7.62
N ALA A 12 -1.41 21.92 -8.05
CA ALA A 12 0.05 21.72 -8.10
C ALA A 12 0.74 22.75 -8.99
N ALA A 13 0.16 23.08 -10.15
CA ALA A 13 0.70 24.09 -11.07
C ALA A 13 0.77 25.52 -10.51
N ARG A 14 0.10 25.80 -9.38
CA ARG A 14 0.19 27.09 -8.68
C ARG A 14 1.36 27.19 -7.72
N LEU A 15 2.02 26.07 -7.41
CA LEU A 15 3.17 26.03 -6.51
C LEU A 15 4.43 26.58 -7.21
N PRO A 16 5.48 26.98 -6.46
CA PRO A 16 6.80 27.25 -7.05
C PRO A 16 7.38 26.03 -7.78
N ASP A 17 8.19 26.24 -8.82
CA ASP A 17 8.76 25.18 -9.66
C ASP A 17 9.45 24.05 -8.86
N VAL A 18 10.12 24.40 -7.76
CA VAL A 18 10.79 23.42 -6.89
C VAL A 18 9.76 22.49 -6.25
N GLU A 19 8.67 23.04 -5.73
CA GLU A 19 7.60 22.27 -5.09
C GLU A 19 6.81 21.44 -6.12
N GLN A 20 6.58 21.98 -7.32
CA GLN A 20 5.99 21.22 -8.43
C GLN A 20 6.82 19.98 -8.76
N ASN A 21 8.15 20.15 -8.87
CA ASN A 21 9.05 19.05 -9.19
C ASN A 21 9.13 18.01 -8.07
N ILE A 22 9.08 18.45 -6.80
CA ILE A 22 9.02 17.53 -5.65
C ILE A 22 7.73 16.71 -5.70
N PHE A 23 6.58 17.38 -5.88
CA PHE A 23 5.28 16.70 -5.99
C PHE A 23 5.27 15.70 -7.16
N ALA A 24 5.73 16.11 -8.34
CA ALA A 24 5.78 15.25 -9.52
C ALA A 24 6.66 14.02 -9.29
N ARG A 25 7.82 14.17 -8.65
CA ARG A 25 8.70 13.05 -8.32
C ARG A 25 8.01 12.06 -7.38
N GLN A 26 7.41 12.55 -6.30
CA GLN A 26 6.72 11.70 -5.33
C GLN A 26 5.57 10.92 -5.98
N MET A 27 4.73 11.57 -6.79
CA MET A 27 3.64 10.89 -7.48
C MET A 27 4.13 9.83 -8.46
N LEU A 28 5.24 10.06 -9.15
CA LEU A 28 5.84 9.05 -10.03
C LEU A 28 6.39 7.86 -9.23
N GLU A 29 7.04 8.12 -8.10
CA GLU A 29 7.56 7.08 -7.20
C GLU A 29 6.41 6.23 -6.65
N GLU A 30 5.30 6.84 -6.21
CA GLU A 30 4.13 6.10 -5.72
C GLU A 30 3.49 5.24 -6.82
N LEU A 31 3.35 5.74 -8.05
CA LEU A 31 2.83 4.95 -9.17
C LEU A 31 3.71 3.73 -9.49
N VAL A 32 5.03 3.84 -9.31
CA VAL A 32 5.96 2.70 -9.46
C VAL A 32 5.81 1.74 -8.29
N SER A 33 5.74 2.26 -7.06
CA SER A 33 5.52 1.47 -5.83
C SER A 33 4.25 0.63 -5.93
N GLU A 34 3.11 1.24 -6.29
CA GLU A 34 1.81 0.56 -6.44
C GLU A 34 1.85 -0.56 -7.49
N ARG A 35 2.52 -0.33 -8.63
CA ARG A 35 2.69 -1.36 -9.66
C ARG A 35 3.54 -2.52 -9.15
N ASN A 36 4.62 -2.23 -8.44
CA ASN A 36 5.49 -3.26 -7.87
C ASN A 36 4.75 -4.08 -6.81
N TRP A 37 4.01 -3.43 -5.91
CA TRP A 37 3.16 -4.10 -4.92
C TRP A 37 2.12 -5.00 -5.57
N THR A 38 1.42 -4.50 -6.59
CA THR A 38 0.44 -5.30 -7.34
C THR A 38 1.09 -6.55 -7.94
N GLN A 39 2.28 -6.42 -8.55
CA GLN A 39 2.99 -7.55 -9.14
C GLN A 39 3.49 -8.56 -8.11
N LEU A 40 3.97 -8.09 -6.95
CA LEU A 40 4.41 -8.95 -5.87
C LEU A 40 3.23 -9.70 -5.24
N PHE A 41 2.12 -9.00 -5.02
CA PHE A 41 0.91 -9.57 -4.43
C PHE A 41 0.29 -10.66 -5.31
N VAL A 42 0.22 -10.45 -6.63
CA VAL A 42 -0.27 -11.49 -7.57
C VAL A 42 0.59 -12.77 -7.50
N LYS A 43 1.87 -12.66 -7.15
CA LYS A 43 2.78 -13.81 -7.03
C LYS A 43 2.83 -14.42 -5.63
N SER A 44 2.15 -13.83 -4.65
CA SER A 44 2.27 -14.23 -3.25
C SER A 44 1.26 -15.30 -2.81
N GLU A 45 0.32 -15.73 -3.65
CA GLU A 45 -0.75 -16.69 -3.31
C GLU A 45 -0.21 -17.91 -2.55
N ASN A 46 0.72 -18.67 -3.13
CA ASN A 46 1.33 -19.83 -2.48
C ASN A 46 2.08 -19.53 -1.16
N VAL A 47 2.56 -18.30 -0.97
CA VAL A 47 3.23 -17.91 0.28
C VAL A 47 2.18 -17.58 1.34
N LEU A 48 1.13 -16.85 0.96
CA LEU A 48 0.02 -16.50 1.83
C LEU A 48 -0.77 -17.75 2.26
N ASP A 49 -0.99 -18.70 1.36
CA ASP A 49 -1.65 -19.97 1.69
C ASP A 49 -0.87 -20.76 2.75
N ARG A 50 0.45 -20.88 2.57
CA ARG A 50 1.30 -21.55 3.57
C ARG A 50 1.30 -20.83 4.91
N LEU A 51 1.35 -19.49 4.90
CA LEU A 51 1.24 -18.70 6.13
C LEU A 51 -0.12 -18.92 6.81
N ALA A 52 -1.20 -19.04 6.05
CA ALA A 52 -2.53 -19.33 6.60
C ALA A 52 -2.57 -20.72 7.25
N ASP A 53 -2.03 -21.74 6.58
CA ASP A 53 -1.93 -23.10 7.12
C ASP A 53 -1.10 -23.14 8.42
N GLU A 54 0.04 -22.44 8.45
CA GLU A 54 0.90 -22.31 9.64
C GLU A 54 0.13 -21.67 10.81
N VAL A 55 -0.56 -20.56 10.56
CA VAL A 55 -1.34 -19.85 11.59
C VAL A 55 -2.47 -20.73 12.14
N LEU A 56 -3.16 -21.48 11.28
CA LEU A 56 -4.21 -22.41 11.72
C LEU A 56 -3.63 -23.52 12.61
N ALA A 57 -2.49 -24.11 12.21
CA ALA A 57 -1.83 -25.14 13.00
C ALA A 57 -1.34 -24.60 14.35
N GLU A 58 -0.82 -23.37 14.39
CA GLU A 58 -0.42 -22.71 15.65
C GLU A 58 -1.62 -22.42 16.55
N PHE A 59 -2.74 -21.99 15.98
CA PHE A 59 -3.98 -21.75 16.71
C PHE A 59 -4.51 -23.04 17.35
N GLU A 60 -4.57 -24.14 16.59
CA GLU A 60 -4.98 -25.46 17.10
C GLU A 60 -4.07 -25.97 18.23
N GLN A 61 -2.78 -25.62 18.17
CA GLN A 61 -1.80 -25.96 19.20
C GLN A 61 -1.81 -25.01 20.41
N GLY A 62 -2.68 -23.99 20.42
CA GLY A 62 -2.74 -22.99 21.49
C GLY A 62 -1.52 -22.08 21.56
N LYS A 63 -0.78 -21.92 20.45
CA LYS A 63 0.43 -21.09 20.35
C LYS A 63 0.14 -19.63 20.00
N THR A 64 -1.11 -19.29 19.71
CA THR A 64 -1.53 -17.93 19.39
C THR A 64 -1.95 -17.14 20.64
N LEU A 65 -1.75 -15.83 20.62
CA LEU A 65 -2.26 -14.92 21.63
C LEU A 65 -3.55 -14.24 21.16
N PRO A 66 -4.53 -13.99 22.06
CA PRO A 66 -5.70 -13.21 21.71
C PRO A 66 -5.28 -11.79 21.28
N LEU A 67 -5.78 -11.34 20.13
CA LEU A 67 -5.56 -9.98 19.65
C LEU A 67 -6.27 -9.00 20.59
N LYS A 68 -5.50 -8.21 21.33
CA LYS A 68 -6.01 -7.11 22.16
C LYS A 68 -5.81 -5.80 21.39
N ILE A 69 -6.88 -5.31 20.77
CA ILE A 69 -6.87 -3.96 20.19
C ILE A 69 -7.20 -2.99 21.32
N GLU A 70 -6.23 -2.17 21.72
CA GLU A 70 -6.50 -1.04 22.60
C GLU A 70 -7.38 -0.04 21.84
N GLN A 71 -8.49 0.39 22.45
CA GLN A 71 -9.32 1.44 21.87
C GLN A 71 -8.48 2.71 21.78
N MET A 72 -8.23 3.17 20.55
CA MET A 72 -7.54 4.44 20.26
C MET A 72 -8.35 5.65 20.69
#